data_AF-U2USC6-F1
#
_entry.id   AF-U2USC6-F1
#
_cell.length_a   1.000
_cell.length_b   1.000
_cell.length_c   1.000
_cell.angle_alpha   90.00
_cell.angle_beta   90.00
_cell.angle_gamma   90.00
#
_symmetry.space_group_name_H-M   'P 1'
#
loop_
_entity.id
_entity.type
_entity.pdbx_description
1 polymer ?
#
loop_
_entity_poly.entity_id
_entity_poly.type
_entity_poly.pdbx_seq_one_letter_code
_entity_poly.pdbx_strand_id
1 'polypeptide(L)' 'MDGHDSLGETIRDLRRQQHVTQEQLAEGICSPITVSRIENGHQMPSKAILDALLSRLHSSVYQLCNV' A
#
# COMPACT_ATOMS: atom_id res chain seq x y z
N MET A 1 -7.79 -10.33 19.84
CA MET A 1 -8.01 -9.96 18.43
C MET A 1 -7.85 -8.47 18.44
N ASP A 2 -6.61 -8.02 18.33
CA ASP A 2 -6.24 -6.64 18.53
C ASP A 2 -5.62 -6.21 17.22
N GLY A 3 -6.49 -5.76 16.32
CA GLY A 3 -6.19 -5.32 14.97
C GLY A 3 -5.30 -4.10 15.05
N HIS A 4 -4.02 -4.32 14.83
CA HIS A 4 -3.11 -3.26 14.40
C HIS A 4 -2.69 -3.65 12.99
N ASP A 5 -3.56 -3.39 12.03
CA ASP A 5 -3.23 -3.63 10.62
C ASP A 5 -2.02 -2.75 10.30
N SER A 6 -0.90 -3.40 9.95
CA SER A 6 0.31 -2.68 9.59
C SER A 6 0.09 -1.85 8.33
N LEU A 7 0.88 -0.78 8.11
CA LEU A 7 0.81 0.02 6.88
C LEU A 7 0.76 -0.84 5.61
N GLY A 8 1.59 -1.89 5.56
CA GLY A 8 1.65 -2.82 4.44
C GLY A 8 0.35 -3.61 4.25
N GLU A 9 -0.27 -4.03 5.34
CA GLU A 9 -1.53 -4.76 5.32
C GLU A 9 -2.67 -3.89 4.79
N THR A 10 -2.77 -2.64 5.26
CA THR A 10 -3.79 -1.71 4.75
C THR A 10 -3.60 -1.42 3.26
N ILE A 11 -2.36 -1.26 2.78
CA ILE A 11 -2.07 -1.09 1.35
C ILE A 11 -2.52 -2.33 0.55
N ARG A 12 -2.24 -3.53 1.05
CA ARG A 12 -2.65 -4.79 0.42
C ARG A 12 -4.17 -4.87 0.31
N ASP A 13 -4.88 -4.53 1.37
CA ASP A 13 -6.33 -4.63 1.42
C ASP A 13 -7.00 -3.63 0.49
N LEU A 14 -6.57 -2.37 0.52
CA LEU A 14 -7.04 -1.34 -0.43
C LEU A 14 -6.79 -1.77 -1.88
N ARG A 15 -5.60 -2.33 -2.18
CA ARG A 15 -5.29 -2.83 -3.52
C ARG A 15 -6.23 -3.96 -3.94
N ARG A 16 -6.50 -4.92 -3.04
CA ARG A 16 -7.40 -6.05 -3.31
C ARG A 16 -8.85 -5.62 -3.47
N GLN A 17 -9.33 -4.67 -2.66
CA GLN A 17 -10.67 -4.07 -2.78
C GLN A 17 -10.87 -3.39 -4.14
N GLN A 18 -9.80 -2.85 -4.73
CA GLN A 18 -9.83 -2.22 -6.05
C GLN A 18 -9.48 -3.19 -7.20
N HIS A 19 -9.25 -4.47 -6.92
CA HIS A 19 -8.88 -5.49 -7.90
C HIS A 19 -7.64 -5.16 -8.74
N VAL A 20 -6.67 -4.46 -8.14
CA VAL A 20 -5.42 -4.06 -8.80
C VAL A 20 -4.31 -5.08 -8.47
N THR A 21 -3.44 -5.43 -9.42
CA THR A 21 -2.27 -6.29 -9.15
C THR A 21 -1.11 -5.51 -8.53
N GLN A 22 -0.11 -6.19 -7.98
CA GLN A 22 1.09 -5.50 -7.47
C GLN A 22 1.85 -4.80 -8.60
N GLU A 23 1.84 -5.38 -9.80
CA GLU A 23 2.42 -4.80 -11.01
C GLU A 23 1.74 -3.50 -11.42
N GLN A 24 0.40 -3.51 -11.48
CA GLN A 24 -0.39 -2.32 -11.82
C GLN A 24 -0.25 -1.22 -10.76
N LEU A 25 -0.19 -1.59 -9.48
CA LEU A 25 0.03 -0.63 -8.41
C LEU A 25 1.44 -0.01 -8.48
N ALA A 26 2.45 -0.82 -8.80
CA ALA A 26 3.85 -0.40 -8.90
C ALA A 26 4.16 0.44 -10.14
N GLU A 27 3.35 0.34 -11.20
CA GLU A 27 3.61 0.93 -12.51
C GLU A 27 3.97 2.42 -12.43
N GLY A 28 5.15 2.77 -12.99
CA GLY A 28 5.67 4.14 -12.98
C GLY A 28 6.08 4.69 -11.60
N ILE A 29 6.01 3.89 -10.53
CA ILE A 29 6.38 4.30 -9.15
C ILE A 29 7.61 3.53 -8.67
N CYS A 30 7.52 2.19 -8.67
CA CYS A 30 8.56 1.31 -8.13
C CYS A 30 8.46 -0.08 -8.76
N SER A 31 9.20 -1.06 -8.22
CA SER A 31 9.09 -2.44 -8.70
C SER A 31 7.91 -3.18 -8.04
N PRO A 32 7.30 -4.18 -8.71
CA PRO A 32 6.28 -5.03 -8.08
C PRO A 32 6.81 -5.74 -6.81
N ILE A 33 8.10 -6.09 -6.81
CA ILE A 33 8.80 -6.67 -5.64
C ILE A 33 8.83 -5.68 -4.48
N THR A 34 9.03 -4.39 -4.74
CA THR A 34 8.97 -3.34 -3.73
C THR A 34 7.60 -3.28 -3.10
N VAL A 35 6.52 -3.28 -3.90
CA VAL A 35 5.14 -3.34 -3.40
C VAL A 35 4.91 -4.58 -2.55
N SER A 36 5.35 -5.76 -3.01
CA SER A 36 5.23 -7.00 -2.24
C SER A 36 5.96 -6.93 -0.90
N ARG A 37 7.18 -6.39 -0.84
CA ARG A 37 7.92 -6.22 0.42
C ARG A 37 7.24 -5.22 1.36
N ILE A 38 6.66 -4.14 0.83
CA ILE A 38 5.88 -3.18 1.62
C ILE A 38 4.66 -3.87 2.21
N GLU A 39 3.86 -4.54 1.38
CA GLU A 39 2.62 -5.20 1.81
C GLU A 39 2.91 -6.24 2.91
N ASN A 40 4.01 -6.98 2.81
CA ASN A 40 4.41 -8.00 3.78
C ASN A 40 5.24 -7.44 4.96
N GLY A 41 5.35 -6.12 5.13
CA GLY A 41 6.06 -5.50 6.25
C GLY A 41 7.59 -5.69 6.24
N HIS A 42 8.15 -6.18 5.12
CA HIS A 42 9.59 -6.39 4.94
C HIS A 42 10.33 -5.13 4.50
N GLN A 43 9.61 -4.08 4.10
CA GLN A 43 10.21 -2.81 3.69
C GLN A 43 9.28 -1.64 4.00
N MET A 44 9.80 -0.62 4.70
CA MET A 44 9.09 0.66 4.83
C MET A 44 9.23 1.47 3.54
N PRO A 45 8.14 1.99 2.96
CA PRO A 45 8.21 2.88 1.82
C PRO A 45 8.79 4.24 2.23
N SER A 46 9.46 4.92 1.29
CA SER A 46 9.69 6.36 1.45
C SER A 46 8.37 7.11 1.36
N LYS A 47 8.32 8.33 1.89
CA LYS A 47 7.12 9.18 1.80
C LYS A 47 6.64 9.34 0.35
N ALA A 48 7.55 9.56 -0.59
CA ALA A 48 7.22 9.73 -2.01
C ALA A 48 6.59 8.48 -2.62
N ILE A 49 7.12 7.28 -2.30
CA ILE A 49 6.52 6.02 -2.76
C ILE A 49 5.15 5.83 -2.11
N LEU A 50 5.03 6.07 -0.80
CA LEU A 50 3.76 5.93 -0.09
C LEU A 50 2.67 6.83 -0.67
N ASP A 51 2.96 8.12 -0.85
CA ASP A 51 2.01 9.09 -1.40
C ASP A 51 1.57 8.70 -2.81
N ALA A 52 2.49 8.21 -3.64
CA ALA A 52 2.19 7.79 -5.01
C ALA A 52 1.32 6.51 -5.06
N LEU A 53 1.62 5.52 -4.20
CA LEU A 53 0.82 4.29 -4.10
C LEU A 53 -0.60 4.60 -3.61
N LEU A 54 -0.72 5.41 -2.55
CA LEU A 54 -2.02 5.81 -2.01
C LEU A 54 -2.83 6.63 -3.01
N SER A 55 -2.19 7.54 -3.75
CA SER A 55 -2.84 8.30 -4.82
C SER A 55 -3.44 7.39 -5.89
N ARG A 56 -2.75 6.32 -6.27
CA ARG A 56 -3.27 5.31 -7.23
C ARG A 56 -4.45 4.53 -6.67
N LEU A 57 -4.42 4.27 -5.37
CA LEU A 57 -5.50 3.63 -4.64
C LEU A 57 -6.61 4.62 -4.27
N HIS A 58 -6.61 5.85 -4.80
CA HIS A 58 -7.59 6.90 -4.50
C HIS A 58 -7.80 7.10 -2.99
N SER A 59 -6.73 6.90 -2.21
CA SER A 59 -6.73 6.91 -0.76
C SER A 59 -5.75 7.96 -0.24
N SER A 60 -5.97 8.46 0.97
CA SER A 60 -5.03 9.35 1.64
C SER A 60 -4.48 8.72 2.92
N VAL A 61 -3.31 9.18 3.36
CA VAL A 61 -2.67 8.72 4.61
C VAL A 61 -3.61 8.90 5.82
N TYR A 62 -4.53 9.89 5.77
CA TYR A 62 -5.50 10.15 6.82
C TYR A 62 -6.63 9.11 6.92
N GLN A 63 -6.91 8.37 5.85
CA GLN A 63 -7.90 7.28 5.89
C GLN A 63 -7.35 6.00 6.54
N LEU A 64 -6.03 5.91 6.71
CA LEU A 64 -5.37 4.80 7.43
C LEU A 64 -5.59 4.87 8.95
N CYS A 65 -6.17 5.96 9.48
CA CYS A 65 -6.39 6.15 10.92
C CYS A 65 -7.82 5.86 11.39
N ASN A 66 -8.69 5.30 10.54
CA ASN A 66 -10.13 5.12 10.84
C ASN A 66 -10.56 3.64 11.00
N VAL A 67 -9.65 2.76 11.42
CA VAL A 67 -9.96 1.36 11.77
C VAL A 67 -9.63 1.11 13.22
#